data_AF-A0A8T4YW70-F1
#
_entry.id   AF-A0A8T4YW70-F1
#
_cell.length_a   1.000
_cell.length_b   1.000
_cell.length_c   1.000
_cell.angle_alpha   90.00
_cell.angle_beta   90.00
_cell.angle_gamma   90.00
#
_symmetry.space_group_name_H-M   'P 1'
#
loop_
_entity.id
_entity.type
_entity.pdbx_description
1 polymer ?
#
loop_
_entity_poly.entity_id
_entity_poly.type
_entity_poly.pdbx_seq_one_letter_code
_entity_poly.pdbx_strand_id
1 'polypeptide(L)'
;MGLEEYIAEIAKSHGWNVELRRKHGSRIQDLILQRGGLILVVQVKDLSSPAGPRAITQTKKDFDEYIKHLLEEKLGVTVVPILISNNISERARKRALSYGIRHYSPKDLEKILK
;
A
#
# COMPACT_ATOMS: atom_id res chain seq x y z
N MET A 1 -22.42 -16.42 -2.07
CA MET A 1 -21.42 -15.86 -1.14
C MET A 1 -20.13 -15.69 -1.92
N GLY A 2 -19.56 -14.49 -1.97
CA GLY A 2 -18.28 -14.29 -2.64
C GLY A 2 -17.12 -14.82 -1.80
N LEU A 3 -15.96 -14.94 -2.43
CA LEU A 3 -14.76 -15.45 -1.77
C LEU A 3 -14.25 -14.50 -0.67
N GLU A 4 -14.41 -13.19 -0.86
CA GLU A 4 -14.10 -12.17 0.15
C GLU A 4 -14.93 -12.37 1.42
N GLU A 5 -16.25 -12.58 1.30
CA GLU A 5 -17.13 -12.79 2.43
C GLU A 5 -16.84 -14.12 3.14
N TYR A 6 -16.56 -15.19 2.38
CA TYR A 6 -16.16 -16.47 2.95
C TYR A 6 -14.88 -16.37 3.81
N ILE A 7 -13.85 -15.71 3.29
CA ILE A 7 -12.60 -15.49 4.02
C ILE A 7 -12.84 -14.63 5.27
N ALA A 8 -13.68 -13.60 5.15
CA ALA A 8 -14.06 -12.75 6.28
C ALA A 8 -14.74 -13.53 7.41
N GLU A 9 -15.68 -14.43 7.08
CA GLU A 9 -16.35 -15.28 8.06
C GLU A 9 -15.39 -16.23 8.77
N ILE A 10 -14.48 -16.87 8.03
CA ILE A 10 -13.43 -17.72 8.61
C ILE A 10 -12.55 -16.91 9.55
N ALA A 11 -12.11 -15.73 9.13
CA ALA A 11 -11.25 -14.90 9.96
C ALA A 11 -11.97 -14.50 11.26
N LYS A 12 -13.23 -14.07 11.18
CA LYS A 12 -14.06 -13.73 12.35
C LYS A 12 -14.21 -14.91 13.31
N SER A 13 -14.47 -16.12 12.81
CA SER A 13 -14.63 -17.30 13.66
C SER A 13 -13.35 -17.69 14.41
N HIS A 14 -12.18 -17.23 13.92
CA HIS A 14 -10.88 -17.41 14.57
C HIS A 14 -10.42 -16.17 15.37
N GLY A 15 -11.35 -15.27 15.70
CA GLY A 15 -11.11 -14.11 16.57
C GLY A 15 -10.34 -12.97 15.90
N TRP A 16 -10.41 -12.85 14.58
CA TRP A 16 -9.88 -11.67 13.88
C TRP A 16 -10.92 -10.57 13.79
N ASN A 17 -10.48 -9.33 13.97
CA ASN A 17 -11.25 -8.17 13.54
C ASN A 17 -11.10 -8.05 12.03
N VAL A 18 -12.22 -7.89 11.33
CA VAL A 18 -12.26 -7.88 9.86
C VAL A 18 -12.89 -6.59 9.37
N GLU A 19 -12.17 -5.88 8.52
CA GLU A 19 -12.68 -4.73 7.79
C GLU A 19 -12.78 -5.09 6.30
N LEU A 20 -14.00 -5.07 5.77
CA LEU A 20 -14.30 -5.30 4.36
C LEU A 20 -14.25 -3.98 3.60
N ARG A 21 -13.61 -3.98 2.43
CA ARG A 21 -13.64 -2.91 1.41
C ARG A 21 -13.56 -1.48 1.93
N ARG A 22 -12.32 -1.00 2.15
CA ARG A 22 -12.04 0.44 2.22
C ARG A 22 -11.48 0.95 0.90
N LYS A 23 -12.07 2.03 0.40
CA LYS A 23 -11.43 2.88 -0.60
C LYS A 23 -10.45 3.79 0.14
N HIS A 24 -9.15 3.52 0.01
CA HIS A 24 -8.11 4.46 0.41
C HIS A 24 -7.59 5.11 -0.87
N GLY A 25 -7.62 6.44 -0.94
CA GLY A 25 -7.24 7.17 -2.13
C GLY A 25 -8.01 6.73 -3.40
N SER A 26 -7.28 6.28 -4.42
CA SER A 26 -7.85 5.83 -5.70
C SER A 26 -8.01 4.31 -5.80
N ARG A 27 -7.63 3.54 -4.78
CA ARG A 27 -7.61 2.07 -4.83
C ARG A 27 -8.53 1.43 -3.80
N ILE A 28 -8.94 0.21 -4.12
CA ILE A 28 -9.85 -0.59 -3.32
C ILE A 28 -9.03 -1.75 -2.77
N GLN A 29 -9.01 -1.89 -1.46
CA GLN A 29 -8.47 -3.06 -0.76
C GLN A 29 -9.62 -4.02 -0.48
N ASP A 30 -9.39 -5.32 -0.58
CA ASP A 30 -10.47 -6.30 -0.37
C ASP A 30 -10.75 -6.47 1.14
N LEU A 31 -9.71 -6.77 1.92
CA LEU A 31 -9.82 -7.16 3.33
C LEU A 31 -8.63 -6.68 4.17
N ILE A 32 -8.91 -6.12 5.34
CA ILE A 32 -7.91 -5.93 6.42
C ILE A 32 -8.30 -6.82 7.59
N LEU A 33 -7.36 -7.67 8.04
CA LEU A 33 -7.55 -8.53 9.20
C LEU A 33 -6.61 -8.08 10.32
N GLN A 34 -7.12 -7.89 11.52
CA GLN A 34 -6.31 -7.49 12.66
C GLN A 34 -6.54 -8.42 13.86
N ARG A 35 -5.43 -8.81 14.51
CA ARG A 35 -5.47 -9.53 15.79
C ARG A 35 -4.27 -9.14 16.65
N GLY A 36 -4.54 -8.46 17.76
CA GLY A 36 -3.51 -7.84 18.57
C GLY A 36 -2.69 -6.83 17.75
N GLY A 37 -1.37 -6.96 17.78
CA GLY A 37 -0.44 -6.12 17.00
C GLY A 37 -0.21 -6.58 15.56
N LEU A 38 -0.83 -7.68 15.11
CA LEU A 38 -0.67 -8.20 13.75
C LEU A 38 -1.79 -7.70 12.85
N ILE A 39 -1.41 -7.14 11.70
CA ILE A 39 -2.34 -6.72 10.65
C ILE A 39 -1.98 -7.42 9.33
N LEU A 40 -2.98 -7.99 8.67
CA LEU A 40 -2.87 -8.62 7.37
C LEU A 40 -3.63 -7.77 6.35
N VAL A 41 -2.92 -7.31 5.32
CA VAL A 41 -3.52 -6.69 4.13
C VAL A 41 -3.76 -7.81 3.12
N VAL A 42 -5.03 -8.15 2.92
CA VAL A 42 -5.41 -9.33 2.16
C VAL A 42 -6.00 -8.91 0.82
N GLN A 43 -5.35 -9.37 -0.25
CA GLN A 43 -5.89 -9.30 -1.61
C GLN A 43 -6.47 -10.65 -1.97
N VAL A 44 -7.74 -10.66 -2.37
CA VAL A 44 -8.42 -11.84 -2.89
C VAL A 44 -8.36 -11.79 -4.41
N LYS A 45 -8.10 -12.94 -5.02
CA LYS A 45 -8.15 -13.10 -6.47
C LYS A 45 -8.99 -14.32 -6.80
N ASP A 46 -9.60 -14.30 -7.97
CA ASP A 46 -10.27 -15.46 -8.53
C ASP A 46 -9.34 -16.70 -8.53
N LEU A 47 -9.89 -17.83 -8.09
CA LEU A 47 -9.20 -19.11 -7.92
C LEU A 47 -9.15 -19.93 -9.21
N SER A 48 -9.83 -19.48 -10.28
CA SER A 48 -9.87 -20.17 -11.57
C SER A 48 -8.50 -20.31 -12.25
N SER A 49 -7.50 -19.52 -11.85
CA SER A 49 -6.14 -19.58 -12.40
C SER A 49 -5.08 -19.22 -11.35
N PRO A 50 -3.85 -19.74 -11.50
CA PRO A 50 -2.75 -19.37 -10.62
C PRO A 50 -2.51 -17.85 -10.60
N ALA A 51 -2.13 -17.33 -9.43
CA ALA A 51 -1.79 -15.93 -9.28
C ALA A 51 -0.49 -15.58 -10.04
N GLY A 52 -0.60 -14.79 -11.11
CA GLY A 52 0.57 -14.26 -11.82
C GLY A 52 1.29 -13.10 -11.09
N PRO A 53 2.48 -12.68 -11.56
CA PRO A 53 3.29 -11.63 -10.92
C PRO A 53 2.58 -10.28 -10.69
N ARG A 54 1.58 -9.97 -11.53
CA ARG A 54 0.76 -8.77 -11.37
C ARG A 54 -0.05 -8.78 -10.08
N ALA A 55 -0.52 -9.94 -9.63
CA ALA A 55 -1.23 -10.07 -8.36
C ALA A 55 -0.30 -9.72 -7.19
N ILE A 56 0.92 -10.25 -7.19
CA ILE A 56 1.95 -9.93 -6.18
C ILE A 56 2.27 -8.43 -6.16
N THR A 57 2.43 -7.83 -7.34
CA THR A 57 2.69 -6.39 -7.46
C THR A 57 1.54 -5.55 -6.92
N GLN A 58 0.29 -6.01 -7.12
CA GLN A 58 -0.90 -5.34 -6.61
C GLN A 58 -0.95 -5.45 -5.08
N THR A 59 -0.80 -6.64 -4.52
CA THR A 59 -0.76 -6.85 -3.06
C THR A 59 0.29 -5.99 -2.38
N LYS A 60 1.51 -5.86 -2.95
CA LYS A 60 2.55 -4.98 -2.40
C LYS A 60 2.11 -3.51 -2.39
N LYS A 61 1.45 -3.06 -3.46
CA LYS A 61 0.94 -1.69 -3.56
C LYS A 61 -0.15 -1.42 -2.53
N ASP A 62 -1.05 -2.37 -2.33
CA ASP A 62 -2.14 -2.24 -1.36
C ASP A 62 -1.60 -2.22 0.07
N PHE A 63 -0.57 -3.03 0.35
CA PHE A 63 0.19 -2.96 1.59
C PHE A 63 0.81 -1.57 1.81
N ASP A 64 1.52 -1.03 0.82
CA ASP A 64 2.17 0.29 0.95
C ASP A 64 1.16 1.41 1.21
N GLU A 65 0.00 1.33 0.57
CA GLU A 65 -1.09 2.26 0.78
C GLU A 65 -1.71 2.14 2.17
N TYR A 66 -1.88 0.92 2.68
CA TYR A 66 -2.35 0.69 4.05
C TYR A 66 -1.36 1.23 5.09
N ILE A 67 -0.04 1.01 4.90
CA ILE A 67 0.99 1.58 5.76
C ILE A 67 0.91 3.11 5.76
N LYS A 68 0.76 3.73 4.58
CA LYS A 68 0.59 5.18 4.48
C LYS A 68 -0.63 5.66 5.27
N HIS A 69 -1.77 4.99 5.12
CA HIS A 69 -2.99 5.29 5.87
C HIS A 69 -2.77 5.16 7.40
N LEU A 70 -2.09 4.11 7.86
CA LEU A 70 -1.78 3.96 9.28
C LEU A 70 -0.91 5.12 9.80
N LEU A 71 0.14 5.48 9.06
CA LEU A 71 1.02 6.58 9.44
C LEU A 71 0.27 7.91 9.48
N GLU A 72 -0.56 8.19 8.47
CA GLU A 72 -1.29 9.46 8.35
C GLU A 72 -2.45 9.55 9.35
N GLU A 73 -3.33 8.55 9.41
CA GLU A 73 -4.55 8.64 10.24
C GLU A 73 -4.33 8.25 11.70
N LYS A 74 -3.43 7.30 11.98
CA LYS A 74 -3.17 6.86 13.37
C LYS A 74 -2.07 7.66 14.03
N LEU A 75 -1.00 7.98 13.30
CA LEU A 75 0.16 8.69 13.86
C LEU A 75 0.21 10.17 13.49
N GLY A 76 -0.60 10.64 12.53
CA GLY A 76 -0.54 12.03 12.07
C GLY A 76 0.75 12.36 11.32
N VAL A 77 1.46 11.35 10.78
CA VAL A 77 2.76 11.49 10.13
C VAL A 77 2.66 11.20 8.65
N THR A 78 3.13 12.13 7.82
CA THR A 78 3.33 11.88 6.40
C THR A 78 4.78 11.47 6.15
N VAL A 79 4.98 10.24 5.65
CA VAL A 79 6.31 9.76 5.21
C VAL A 79 6.42 9.90 3.70
N VAL A 80 7.45 10.61 3.24
CA VAL A 80 7.68 10.86 1.82
C VAL A 80 9.04 10.29 1.43
N PRO A 81 9.11 9.30 0.52
CA PRO A 81 10.38 8.79 0.04
C PRO A 81 11.03 9.82 -0.89
N ILE A 82 12.32 10.08 -0.67
CA ILE A 82 13.11 11.06 -1.41
C ILE A 82 14.35 10.37 -2.01
N LEU A 83 14.61 10.63 -3.29
CA LEU A 83 15.85 10.28 -3.99
C LEU A 83 16.65 11.55 -4.26
N ILE A 84 17.93 11.55 -3.88
CA ILE A 84 18.83 12.69 -4.10
C ILE A 84 19.85 12.31 -5.16
N SER A 85 19.92 13.06 -6.24
CA SER A 85 20.96 12.96 -7.27
C SER A 85 20.98 14.22 -8.13
N ASN A 86 22.14 14.54 -8.73
CA ASN A 86 22.24 15.72 -9.60
C ASN A 86 21.26 15.66 -10.78
N ASN A 87 21.01 14.47 -11.33
CA ASN A 87 20.12 14.25 -12.46
C ASN A 87 19.31 12.96 -12.29
N ILE A 88 18.18 12.88 -12.99
CA ILE A 88 17.36 11.67 -13.10
C ILE A 88 16.97 11.46 -14.57
N SER A 89 17.10 10.23 -15.07
CA SER A 89 16.70 9.90 -16.45
C SER A 89 15.17 9.94 -16.59
N GLU A 90 14.66 10.12 -17.81
CA GLU A 90 13.21 10.16 -18.05
C GLU A 90 12.51 8.85 -17.63
N ARG A 91 13.13 7.71 -17.93
CA ARG A 91 12.65 6.39 -17.51
C ARG A 91 12.59 6.25 -15.98
N ALA A 92 13.63 6.72 -15.29
CA ALA A 92 13.66 6.72 -13.83
C ALA A 92 12.64 7.70 -13.24
N ARG A 93 12.42 8.86 -13.85
CA ARG A 93 11.40 9.85 -13.44
C ARG A 93 9.99 9.27 -13.51
N LYS A 94 9.65 8.58 -14.61
CA LYS A 94 8.36 7.87 -14.78
C LYS A 94 8.17 6.82 -13.69
N ARG A 95 9.23 6.08 -13.35
CA ARG A 95 9.21 5.06 -12.28
C ARG A 95 9.11 5.69 -10.88
N ALA A 96 9.82 6.78 -10.61
CA ALA A 96 9.75 7.49 -9.34
C ALA A 96 8.32 8.00 -9.07
N LEU A 97 7.67 8.58 -10.08
CA LEU A 97 6.28 9.03 -9.99
C LEU A 97 5.32 7.89 -9.62
N SER A 98 5.47 6.71 -10.22
CA SER A 98 4.58 5.58 -9.94
C SER A 98 4.75 4.99 -8.52
N TYR A 99 5.89 5.25 -7.88
CA TYR A 99 6.16 4.90 -6.48
C TYR A 99 6.00 6.08 -5.50
N GLY A 100 5.59 7.27 -5.97
CA GLY A 100 5.47 8.46 -5.12
C GLY A 100 6.80 9.01 -4.59
N ILE A 101 7.92 8.68 -5.25
CA ILE A 101 9.26 9.14 -4.86
C ILE A 101 9.50 10.55 -5.39
N ARG A 102 9.89 11.47 -4.51
CA ARG A 102 10.34 12.81 -4.90
C ARG A 102 11.83 12.79 -5.23
N HIS A 103 12.20 13.48 -6.30
CA HIS A 103 13.61 13.62 -6.70
C HIS A 103 14.05 15.06 -6.49
N TYR A 104 15.22 15.23 -5.86
CA TYR A 104 15.86 16.53 -5.68
C TYR A 104 17.33 16.45 -6.06
N SER A 105 17.88 17.55 -6.58
CA SER A 105 19.33 17.77 -6.54
C SER A 105 19.76 18.15 -5.12
N PRO A 106 21.04 17.99 -4.74
CA PRO A 106 21.52 18.48 -3.44
C PRO A 106 21.19 19.96 -3.20
N LYS A 107 21.32 20.80 -4.22
CA LYS A 107 20.99 22.23 -4.15
C LYS A 107 19.51 22.50 -3.94
N ASP A 108 18.62 21.69 -4.53
CA ASP A 108 17.18 21.85 -4.33
C ASP A 108 16.74 21.32 -2.97
N LEU A 109 17.39 20.27 -2.48
CA LEU A 109 17.18 19.76 -1.12
C LEU A 109 17.50 20.83 -0.08
N GLU A 110 18.64 21.51 -0.21
CA GLU A 110 19.01 22.61 0.70
C GLU A 110 17.96 23.72 0.77
N LYS A 111 17.25 23.98 -0.33
CA LYS A 111 16.18 25.00 -0.35
C LYS A 111 14.92 24.55 0.37
N ILE A 112 14.58 23.26 0.33
CA ILE A 112 13.36 22.73 0.96
C ILE A 112 13.55 22.36 2.44
N LEU A 113 14.79 22.24 2.90
CA LEU A 113 15.13 21.98 4.30
C LEU A 113 15.28 23.27 5.13
N LYS A 114 15.24 24.44 4.49
CA LYS A 114 15.18 25.76 5.13
C LYS A 114 13.74 26.21 5.24
#